data_AF-A0A1H7T8L0-F1
#
_entry.id   AF-A0A1H7T8L0-F1
#
_cell.length_a   1.000
_cell.length_b   1.000
_cell.length_c   1.000
_cell.angle_alpha   90.00
_cell.angle_beta   90.00
_cell.angle_gamma   90.00
#
_symmetry.space_group_name_H-M   'P 1'
#
loop_
_entity.id
_entity.type
_entity.pdbx_description
1 polymer ?
#
loop_
_entity_poly.entity_id
_entity_poly.type
_entity_poly.pdbx_seq_one_letter_code
_entity_poly.pdbx_strand_id
1 'polypeptide(L)'
;MALIWAVNALQTGRSDKALPFFRGVPAGAATEGIVGPHAVYPWELETLANELLTTPRRSRYTTFDAKGWPSVTALVNLLRRLEGAEYAARRAQLPIMQELGRISARQFEWQRGFTTTAEFYRSVSVYGQGDSARYLAEEHKLTVADMTFVGYGLMAGFLLDPVMRPGSDLKVFQALGVAPERLQAVLARIARPISHVVEIAPGARAEGDATAYKPSVLRQFPCITFGPRGRRMRAPLPDLIVSRVTSGLFYDVVGGGGAVRADYGRRFEAYVLRLLGAMLPQMPFEREFSYRAAGEDIASPDILLTEADDSLRLIIECKATRMSFNARFSEDPSGERGYEEMAKGVAQIWRFFSHCRRGLTGRALSNDVRGLLLSLDDWFVARPGMIEKVMVRAEVIAGDMDPGIVVGDRRPVTFASIAQLESVLRVATPETLLQAVEEAAKVDRYGWLLSSIHTDLFGTGLQRRPFPFDDELEELLPWWRLVRQARDAQL
;
A
#
# COMPACT_ATOMS: atom_id res chain seq x y z
N MET A 1 -23.57 5.19 -6.61
CA MET A 1 -23.08 5.37 -5.23
C MET A 1 -23.77 4.46 -4.22
N ALA A 2 -25.06 4.62 -3.87
CA ALA A 2 -25.71 3.71 -2.90
C ALA A 2 -25.75 2.24 -3.40
N LEU A 3 -26.05 2.03 -4.69
CA LEU A 3 -25.95 0.72 -5.34
C LEU A 3 -24.54 0.11 -5.20
N ILE A 4 -23.51 0.91 -5.44
CA ILE A 4 -22.10 0.48 -5.36
C ILE A 4 -21.76 0.01 -3.95
N TRP A 5 -22.17 0.78 -2.94
CA TRP A 5 -22.03 0.39 -1.54
C TRP A 5 -22.73 -0.93 -1.24
N ALA A 6 -23.97 -1.10 -1.71
CA ALA A 6 -24.75 -2.31 -1.46
C ALA A 6 -24.14 -3.54 -2.14
N VAL A 7 -23.61 -3.39 -3.37
CA VAL A 7 -22.87 -4.49 -4.03
C VAL A 7 -21.60 -4.80 -3.24
N ASN A 8 -20.83 -3.80 -2.83
CA ASN A 8 -19.64 -4.02 -2.01
C ASN A 8 -19.99 -4.77 -0.73
N ALA A 9 -21.03 -4.35 0.00
CA ALA A 9 -21.50 -5.03 1.20
C ALA A 9 -21.91 -6.48 0.93
N LEU A 10 -22.63 -6.74 -0.17
CA LEU A 10 -23.03 -8.11 -0.56
C LEU A 10 -21.82 -9.01 -0.85
N GLN A 11 -20.75 -8.45 -1.43
CA GLN A 11 -19.54 -9.16 -1.85
C GLN A 11 -18.46 -9.26 -0.74
N THR A 12 -18.73 -8.70 0.45
CA THR A 12 -17.78 -8.63 1.57
C THR A 12 -18.39 -9.11 2.88
N GLY A 13 -19.26 -10.13 2.81
CA GLY A 13 -19.84 -10.79 3.99
C GLY A 13 -20.94 -10.02 4.72
N ARG A 14 -21.40 -8.87 4.18
CA ARG A 14 -22.43 -8.00 4.79
C ARG A 14 -23.76 -8.08 4.05
N SER A 15 -24.19 -9.30 3.76
CA SER A 15 -25.40 -9.57 2.98
C SER A 15 -26.67 -9.06 3.68
N ASP A 16 -26.76 -9.16 5.00
CA ASP A 16 -27.87 -8.64 5.82
C ASP A 16 -28.08 -7.12 5.62
N LYS A 17 -26.99 -6.36 5.51
CA LYS A 17 -27.02 -4.91 5.22
C LYS A 17 -27.33 -4.60 3.77
N ALA A 18 -26.89 -5.46 2.85
CA ALA A 18 -27.00 -5.23 1.41
C ALA A 18 -28.38 -5.59 0.82
N LEU A 19 -28.97 -6.71 1.24
CA LEU A 19 -30.19 -7.26 0.64
C LEU A 19 -31.39 -6.29 0.60
N PRO A 20 -31.63 -5.42 1.60
CA PRO A 20 -32.71 -4.42 1.53
C PRO A 20 -32.62 -3.44 0.35
N PHE A 21 -31.45 -3.30 -0.28
CA PHE A 21 -31.23 -2.42 -1.42
C PHE A 21 -31.56 -3.08 -2.76
N PHE A 22 -31.81 -4.39 -2.78
CA PHE A 22 -31.96 -5.17 -4.01
C PHE A 22 -33.31 -5.86 -4.16
N ARG A 23 -33.66 -6.13 -5.42
CA ARG A 23 -34.72 -7.04 -5.85
C ARG A 23 -34.11 -8.09 -6.77
N GLY A 24 -34.51 -9.35 -6.59
CA GLY A 24 -34.11 -10.46 -7.48
C GLY A 24 -32.63 -10.83 -7.40
N VAL A 25 -32.03 -10.81 -6.21
CA VAL A 25 -30.64 -11.28 -6.01
C VAL A 25 -30.61 -12.82 -6.18
N PRO A 26 -29.82 -13.37 -7.10
CA PRO A 26 -29.74 -14.81 -7.32
C PRO A 26 -29.02 -15.52 -6.17
N ALA A 27 -29.30 -16.80 -6.01
CA ALA A 27 -28.56 -17.64 -5.06
C ALA A 27 -27.06 -17.63 -5.40
N GLY A 28 -26.20 -17.51 -4.38
CA GLY A 28 -24.75 -17.44 -4.55
C GLY A 28 -24.19 -16.07 -4.97
N ALA A 29 -25.02 -15.03 -5.14
CA ALA A 29 -24.52 -13.67 -5.32
C ALA A 29 -23.97 -13.04 -4.03
N ALA A 30 -24.39 -13.50 -2.86
CA ALA A 30 -23.72 -13.20 -1.60
C ALA A 30 -22.50 -14.13 -1.48
N THR A 31 -21.34 -13.63 -1.86
CA THR A 31 -20.07 -14.38 -1.85
C THR A 31 -18.91 -13.44 -1.55
N GLU A 32 -17.94 -13.93 -0.79
CA GLU A 32 -16.64 -13.26 -0.58
C GLU A 32 -15.55 -13.85 -1.51
N GLY A 33 -15.91 -14.90 -2.26
CA GLY A 33 -15.01 -15.57 -3.16
C GLY A 33 -14.72 -14.74 -4.41
N ILE A 34 -13.46 -14.80 -4.87
CA ILE A 34 -13.02 -14.17 -6.12
C ILE A 34 -13.44 -14.95 -7.38
N VAL A 35 -14.09 -16.11 -7.21
CA VAL A 35 -14.55 -16.96 -8.31
C VAL A 35 -16.06 -17.12 -8.21
N GLY A 36 -16.74 -16.94 -9.34
CA GLY A 36 -18.17 -17.26 -9.47
C GLY A 36 -18.87 -16.43 -10.53
N PRO A 37 -20.02 -16.91 -11.05
CA PRO A 37 -20.78 -16.23 -12.11
C PRO A 37 -21.41 -14.90 -11.65
N HIS A 38 -21.50 -14.68 -10.34
CA HIS A 38 -22.09 -13.48 -9.73
C HIS A 38 -21.06 -12.65 -8.95
N ALA A 39 -19.77 -13.00 -9.03
CA ALA A 39 -18.71 -12.26 -8.36
C ALA A 39 -18.54 -10.87 -9.01
N VAL A 40 -18.56 -9.84 -8.16
CA VAL A 40 -18.31 -8.44 -8.55
C VAL A 40 -17.19 -7.91 -7.68
N TYR A 41 -16.13 -7.40 -8.30
CA TYR A 41 -14.90 -7.10 -7.57
C TYR A 41 -14.84 -5.63 -7.11
N PRO A 42 -14.23 -5.34 -5.94
CA PRO A 42 -14.12 -3.97 -5.43
C PRO A 42 -13.41 -2.99 -6.38
N TRP A 43 -12.40 -3.44 -7.14
CA TRP A 43 -11.73 -2.60 -8.14
C TRP A 43 -12.62 -2.27 -9.36
N GLU A 44 -13.59 -3.13 -9.69
CA GLU A 44 -14.60 -2.84 -10.72
C GLU A 44 -15.60 -1.81 -10.19
N LEU A 45 -16.01 -1.96 -8.93
CA LEU A 45 -16.88 -1.02 -8.24
C LEU A 45 -16.22 0.36 -8.11
N GLU A 46 -14.92 0.41 -7.86
CA GLU A 46 -14.13 1.63 -7.85
C GLU A 46 -14.16 2.32 -9.22
N THR A 47 -13.91 1.59 -10.30
CA THR A 47 -14.00 2.11 -11.67
C THR A 47 -15.41 2.65 -11.98
N LEU A 48 -16.46 1.86 -11.69
CA LEU A 48 -17.85 2.28 -11.91
C LEU A 48 -18.23 3.53 -11.09
N ALA A 49 -17.72 3.65 -9.87
CA ALA A 49 -17.97 4.82 -9.03
C ALA A 49 -17.37 6.09 -9.64
N ASN A 50 -16.16 5.98 -10.19
CA ASN A 50 -15.48 7.10 -10.83
C ASN A 50 -16.10 7.45 -12.20
N GLU A 51 -16.51 6.46 -13.00
CA GLU A 51 -17.21 6.72 -14.28
C GLU A 51 -18.59 7.37 -14.07
N LEU A 52 -19.26 7.05 -12.96
CA LEU A 52 -20.49 7.73 -12.58
C LEU A 52 -20.28 9.23 -12.28
N LEU A 53 -19.09 9.62 -11.81
CA LEU A 53 -18.75 11.00 -11.49
C LEU A 53 -18.42 11.83 -12.74
N THR A 54 -18.01 11.20 -13.83
CA THR A 54 -17.70 11.84 -15.11
C THR A 54 -18.87 11.86 -16.09
N THR A 55 -19.85 10.97 -15.92
CA THR A 55 -20.98 10.84 -16.83
C THR A 55 -21.96 12.01 -16.70
N PRO A 56 -22.21 12.80 -17.77
CA PRO A 56 -23.20 13.87 -17.74
C PRO A 56 -24.60 13.32 -17.48
N ARG A 57 -25.33 13.94 -16.54
CA ARG A 57 -26.74 13.58 -16.29
C ARG A 57 -27.64 14.21 -17.34
N ARG A 58 -27.77 13.57 -18.52
CA ARG A 58 -28.75 13.97 -19.54
C ARG A 58 -30.10 13.36 -19.21
N SER A 59 -31.06 14.20 -18.83
CA SER A 59 -32.35 13.80 -18.24
C SER A 59 -33.41 13.34 -19.24
N ARG A 60 -33.07 12.91 -20.47
CA ARG A 60 -34.11 12.76 -21.48
C ARG A 60 -34.97 11.51 -21.32
N TYR A 61 -34.51 10.25 -21.39
CA TYR A 61 -35.47 9.12 -21.36
C TYR A 61 -34.94 7.74 -20.90
N THR A 62 -34.12 7.63 -19.85
CA THR A 62 -33.77 6.31 -19.29
C THR A 62 -33.85 6.26 -17.77
N THR A 63 -34.87 5.57 -17.25
CA THR A 63 -34.93 5.16 -15.85
C THR A 63 -34.02 3.94 -15.68
N PHE A 64 -32.90 4.09 -14.98
CA PHE A 64 -32.06 2.98 -14.56
C PHE A 64 -32.57 2.41 -13.23
N ASP A 65 -32.96 1.13 -13.20
CA ASP A 65 -33.40 0.48 -11.97
C ASP A 65 -32.21 0.14 -11.06
N ALA A 66 -31.82 1.10 -10.22
CA ALA A 66 -30.76 0.91 -9.25
C ALA A 66 -31.11 -0.06 -8.10
N LYS A 67 -32.30 -0.69 -8.10
CA LYS A 67 -32.67 -1.73 -7.12
C LYS A 67 -32.65 -3.13 -7.73
N GLY A 68 -32.57 -3.28 -9.05
CA GLY A 68 -32.55 -4.60 -9.69
C GLY A 68 -31.15 -5.19 -9.72
N TRP A 69 -30.98 -6.44 -9.25
CA TRP A 69 -29.73 -7.18 -9.51
C TRP A 69 -29.37 -7.29 -11.00
N PRO A 70 -30.33 -7.47 -11.94
CA PRO A 70 -30.02 -7.47 -13.38
C PRO A 70 -29.29 -6.21 -13.84
N SER A 71 -29.57 -5.05 -13.22
CA SER A 71 -28.91 -3.79 -13.54
C SER A 71 -27.45 -3.75 -13.08
N VAL A 72 -27.12 -4.39 -11.95
CA VAL A 72 -25.72 -4.60 -11.52
C VAL A 72 -24.98 -5.46 -12.52
N THR A 73 -25.54 -6.63 -12.86
CA THR A 73 -24.95 -7.55 -13.82
C THR A 73 -24.72 -6.89 -15.18
N ALA A 74 -25.69 -6.10 -15.65
CA ALA A 74 -25.56 -5.36 -16.91
C ALA A 74 -24.41 -4.34 -16.87
N LEU A 75 -24.29 -3.57 -15.78
CA LEU A 75 -23.21 -2.59 -15.62
C LEU A 75 -21.83 -3.24 -15.56
N VAL A 76 -21.67 -4.26 -14.72
CA VAL A 76 -20.38 -4.96 -14.55
C VAL A 76 -19.96 -5.65 -15.84
N ASN A 77 -20.88 -6.34 -16.52
CA ASN A 77 -20.57 -6.96 -17.81
C ASN A 77 -20.29 -5.94 -18.91
N LEU A 78 -20.92 -4.76 -18.88
CA LEU A 78 -20.59 -3.67 -19.80
C LEU A 78 -19.17 -3.16 -19.56
N LEU A 79 -18.79 -2.94 -18.29
CA LEU A 79 -17.43 -2.56 -17.93
C LEU A 79 -16.41 -3.60 -18.41
N ARG A 80 -16.63 -4.89 -18.09
CA ARG A 80 -15.73 -5.98 -18.50
C ARG A 80 -15.57 -6.05 -20.03
N ARG A 81 -16.65 -5.87 -20.79
CA ARG A 81 -16.59 -5.81 -22.26
C ARG A 81 -15.82 -4.59 -22.76
N LEU A 82 -16.01 -3.42 -22.14
CA LEU A 82 -15.27 -2.21 -22.48
C LEU A 82 -13.77 -2.40 -22.23
N GLU A 83 -13.38 -2.83 -21.03
CA GLU A 83 -11.98 -3.07 -20.67
C GLU A 83 -11.35 -4.15 -21.58
N GLY A 84 -12.11 -5.22 -21.90
CA GLY A 84 -11.67 -6.24 -22.85
C GLY A 84 -11.46 -5.71 -24.28
N ALA A 85 -12.32 -4.79 -24.74
CA ALA A 85 -12.16 -4.14 -26.05
C ALA A 85 -10.97 -3.18 -26.07
N GLU A 86 -10.77 -2.38 -25.03
CA GLU A 86 -9.60 -1.49 -24.88
C GLU A 86 -8.28 -2.26 -24.85
N TYR A 87 -8.25 -3.43 -24.19
CA TYR A 87 -7.11 -4.33 -24.23
C TYR A 87 -6.92 -4.93 -25.63
N ALA A 88 -7.98 -5.44 -26.27
CA ALA A 88 -7.89 -6.03 -27.60
C ALA A 88 -7.34 -5.06 -28.66
N ALA A 89 -7.65 -3.77 -28.53
CA ALA A 89 -7.14 -2.71 -29.41
C ALA A 89 -5.62 -2.46 -29.27
N ARG A 90 -5.05 -2.74 -28.09
CA ARG A 90 -3.63 -2.44 -27.77
C ARG A 90 -2.75 -3.68 -27.61
N ARG A 91 -3.33 -4.88 -27.54
CA ARG A 91 -2.63 -6.15 -27.26
C ARG A 91 -1.43 -6.44 -28.15
N ALA A 92 -1.42 -5.94 -29.39
CA ALA A 92 -0.33 -6.16 -30.33
C ALA A 92 0.95 -5.37 -29.96
N GLN A 93 0.80 -4.29 -29.19
CA GLN A 93 1.89 -3.38 -28.83
C GLN A 93 2.28 -3.50 -27.35
N LEU A 94 1.49 -4.25 -26.55
CA LEU A 94 1.66 -4.36 -25.11
C LEU A 94 2.10 -5.78 -24.71
N PRO A 95 3.36 -5.97 -24.25
CA PRO A 95 3.82 -7.23 -23.67
C PRO A 95 2.91 -7.71 -22.53
N ILE A 96 2.53 -8.99 -22.54
CA ILE A 96 1.63 -9.57 -21.54
C ILE A 96 2.12 -9.38 -20.10
N MET A 97 3.44 -9.48 -19.87
CA MET A 97 4.02 -9.29 -18.54
C MET A 97 3.87 -7.86 -18.02
N GLN A 98 3.87 -6.87 -18.91
CA GLN A 98 3.65 -5.48 -18.55
C GLN A 98 2.19 -5.26 -18.11
N GLU A 99 1.24 -5.86 -18.83
CA GLU A 99 -0.17 -5.82 -18.46
C GLU A 99 -0.45 -6.56 -17.15
N LEU A 100 0.17 -7.72 -16.92
CA LEU A 100 0.07 -8.44 -15.64
C LEU A 100 0.53 -7.58 -14.45
N GLY A 101 1.57 -6.76 -14.63
CA GLY A 101 2.02 -5.79 -13.64
C GLY A 101 1.00 -4.70 -13.31
N ARG A 102 0.20 -4.26 -14.30
CA ARG A 102 -0.88 -3.27 -14.11
C ARG A 102 -2.11 -3.91 -13.46
N ILE A 103 -2.46 -5.13 -13.90
CA ILE A 103 -3.52 -5.94 -13.29
C ILE A 103 -3.20 -6.16 -11.79
N SER A 104 -1.97 -6.57 -11.48
CA SER A 104 -1.55 -6.81 -10.10
C SER A 104 -1.62 -5.54 -9.25
N ALA A 105 -1.16 -4.40 -9.78
CA ALA A 105 -1.25 -3.11 -9.09
C ALA A 105 -2.71 -2.65 -8.84
N ARG A 106 -3.64 -3.00 -9.73
CA ARG A 106 -5.07 -2.71 -9.56
C ARG A 106 -5.73 -3.63 -8.54
N GLN A 107 -5.40 -4.92 -8.53
CA GLN A 107 -6.18 -5.94 -7.83
C GLN A 107 -5.63 -6.34 -6.46
N PHE A 108 -4.31 -6.47 -6.31
CA PHE A 108 -3.75 -7.13 -5.12
C PHE A 108 -3.93 -6.33 -3.83
N GLU A 109 -3.94 -5.01 -3.91
CA GLU A 109 -4.24 -4.16 -2.75
C GLU A 109 -5.65 -4.43 -2.21
N TRP A 110 -6.64 -4.54 -3.09
CA TRP A 110 -8.01 -4.91 -2.73
C TRP A 110 -8.12 -6.33 -2.17
N GLN A 111 -7.37 -7.28 -2.72
CA GLN A 111 -7.39 -8.68 -2.28
C GLN A 111 -6.74 -8.87 -0.90
N ARG A 112 -5.69 -8.09 -0.60
CA ARG A 112 -5.05 -8.09 0.74
C ARG A 112 -5.88 -7.37 1.78
N GLY A 113 -6.67 -6.38 1.35
CA GLY A 113 -7.41 -5.49 2.22
C GLY A 113 -6.52 -4.39 2.83
N PHE A 114 -7.16 -3.45 3.52
CA PHE A 114 -6.53 -2.24 4.06
C PHE A 114 -6.50 -2.20 5.59
N THR A 115 -7.08 -3.19 6.27
CA THR A 115 -7.36 -3.17 7.71
C THR A 115 -6.40 -4.03 8.53
N THR A 116 -5.19 -4.27 8.04
CA THR A 116 -4.21 -5.09 8.77
C THR A 116 -3.57 -4.30 9.91
N THR A 117 -3.36 -4.94 11.06
CA THR A 117 -2.69 -4.28 12.21
C THR A 117 -1.28 -3.82 11.87
N ALA A 118 -0.57 -4.57 11.02
CA ALA A 118 0.78 -4.22 10.58
C ALA A 118 0.80 -2.93 9.74
N GLU A 119 -0.11 -2.78 8.76
CA GLU A 119 -0.23 -1.54 7.99
C GLU A 119 -0.60 -0.35 8.87
N PHE A 120 -1.51 -0.58 9.82
CA PHE A 120 -1.95 0.45 10.75
C PHE A 120 -0.81 0.93 11.64
N TYR A 121 -0.14 0.00 12.35
CA TYR A 121 1.00 0.30 13.20
C TYR A 121 2.11 1.00 12.40
N ARG A 122 2.48 0.46 11.23
CA ARG A 122 3.51 1.04 10.36
C ARG A 122 3.18 2.49 9.97
N SER A 123 1.94 2.77 9.61
CA SER A 123 1.53 4.13 9.23
C SER A 123 1.71 5.11 10.40
N VAL A 124 1.37 4.68 11.61
CA VAL A 124 1.51 5.49 12.83
C VAL A 124 2.96 5.62 13.25
N SER A 125 3.76 4.55 13.19
CA SER A 125 5.17 4.57 13.59
C SER A 125 6.04 5.42 12.65
N VAL A 126 5.72 5.40 11.34
CA VAL A 126 6.47 6.13 10.31
C VAL A 126 6.06 7.61 10.27
N TYR A 127 4.78 7.94 10.35
CA TYR A 127 4.30 9.32 10.15
C TYR A 127 3.81 10.02 11.42
N GLY A 128 3.50 9.28 12.48
CA GLY A 128 2.84 9.78 13.69
C GLY A 128 3.76 10.47 14.71
N GLN A 129 5.04 10.64 14.39
CA GLN A 129 6.04 11.23 15.28
C GLN A 129 7.05 12.09 14.51
N GLY A 130 7.94 12.77 15.22
CA GLY A 130 9.08 13.48 14.62
C GLY A 130 8.69 14.69 13.78
N ASP A 131 9.49 14.96 12.75
CA ASP A 131 9.26 16.08 11.84
C ASP A 131 8.00 15.85 10.99
N SER A 132 7.67 14.60 10.68
CA SER A 132 6.43 14.23 9.98
C SER A 132 5.18 14.64 10.77
N ALA A 133 5.14 14.30 12.07
CA ALA A 133 4.02 14.71 12.93
C ALA A 133 3.98 16.22 13.17
N ARG A 134 5.14 16.86 13.32
CA ARG A 134 5.20 18.32 13.48
C ARG A 134 4.64 19.03 12.25
N TYR A 135 5.05 18.59 11.07
CA TYR A 135 4.53 19.12 9.81
C TYR A 135 3.01 18.94 9.68
N LEU A 136 2.47 17.76 10.02
CA LEU A 136 1.02 17.53 10.01
C LEU A 136 0.27 18.48 10.96
N ALA A 137 0.80 18.66 12.17
CA ALA A 137 0.20 19.53 13.17
C ALA A 137 0.26 21.02 12.76
N GLU A 138 1.35 21.45 12.15
CA GLU A 138 1.56 22.83 11.73
C GLU A 138 0.78 23.19 10.46
N GLU A 139 0.87 22.35 9.42
CA GLU A 139 0.27 22.60 8.11
C GLU A 139 -1.23 22.27 8.10
N HIS A 140 -1.60 21.09 8.60
CA HIS A 140 -2.97 20.57 8.48
C HIS A 140 -3.80 20.67 9.75
N LYS A 141 -3.21 21.18 10.85
CA LYS A 141 -3.88 21.34 12.17
C LYS A 141 -4.49 20.04 12.71
N LEU A 142 -3.85 18.91 12.43
CA LEU A 142 -4.29 17.59 12.84
C LEU A 142 -3.11 16.67 13.18
N THR A 143 -3.38 15.60 13.92
CA THR A 143 -2.42 14.53 14.20
C THR A 143 -2.78 13.26 13.43
N VAL A 144 -1.83 12.32 13.32
CA VAL A 144 -2.13 10.97 12.80
C VAL A 144 -3.19 10.27 13.66
N ALA A 145 -3.19 10.51 14.98
CA ALA A 145 -4.21 9.96 15.87
C ALA A 145 -5.61 10.49 15.54
N ASP A 146 -5.75 11.79 15.23
CA ASP A 146 -7.03 12.38 14.83
C ASP A 146 -7.51 11.79 13.49
N MET A 147 -6.62 11.73 12.49
CA MET A 147 -6.92 11.18 11.15
C MET A 147 -7.38 9.73 11.23
N THR A 148 -6.64 8.89 11.97
CA THR A 148 -6.93 7.47 12.09
C THR A 148 -8.18 7.22 12.92
N PHE A 149 -8.36 7.88 14.07
CA PHE A 149 -9.55 7.70 14.90
C PHE A 149 -10.85 8.05 14.16
N VAL A 150 -10.88 9.25 13.55
CA VAL A 150 -12.04 9.70 12.78
C VAL A 150 -12.24 8.83 11.54
N GLY A 151 -11.16 8.46 10.83
CA GLY A 151 -11.23 7.58 9.67
C GLY A 151 -11.82 6.20 9.97
N TYR A 152 -11.32 5.51 10.99
CA TYR A 152 -11.85 4.20 11.40
C TYR A 152 -13.28 4.31 11.94
N GLY A 153 -13.61 5.37 12.69
CA GLY A 153 -14.99 5.61 13.14
C GLY A 153 -15.96 5.84 11.97
N LEU A 154 -15.54 6.60 10.95
CA LEU A 154 -16.33 6.78 9.73
C LEU A 154 -16.46 5.47 8.95
N MET A 155 -15.38 4.70 8.80
CA MET A 155 -15.46 3.38 8.18
C MET A 155 -16.47 2.51 8.92
N ALA A 156 -16.38 2.39 10.25
CA ALA A 156 -17.30 1.60 11.05
C ALA A 156 -18.77 2.04 10.85
N GLY A 157 -19.03 3.35 10.84
CA GLY A 157 -20.36 3.89 10.52
C GLY A 157 -20.83 3.51 9.12
N PHE A 158 -19.97 3.68 8.11
CA PHE A 158 -20.30 3.34 6.73
C PHE A 158 -20.34 1.84 6.44
N LEU A 159 -19.79 0.98 7.29
CA LEU A 159 -19.98 -0.46 7.17
C LEU A 159 -21.42 -0.87 7.52
N LEU A 160 -22.08 -0.09 8.38
CA LEU A 160 -23.44 -0.33 8.88
C LEU A 160 -24.52 0.36 8.03
N ASP A 161 -24.31 1.61 7.64
CA ASP A 161 -25.28 2.39 6.85
C ASP A 161 -24.58 3.08 5.66
N PRO A 162 -25.14 3.02 4.44
CA PRO A 162 -24.57 3.74 3.31
C PRO A 162 -24.59 5.26 3.47
N VAL A 163 -25.36 5.83 4.40
CA VAL A 163 -25.56 7.27 4.56
C VAL A 163 -25.42 7.69 6.02
N MET A 164 -24.45 8.57 6.26
CA MET A 164 -24.36 9.30 7.53
C MET A 164 -24.93 10.71 7.38
N ARG A 165 -25.42 11.27 8.48
CA ARG A 165 -25.90 12.64 8.65
C ARG A 165 -24.88 13.42 9.49
N PRO A 166 -23.99 14.22 8.87
CA PRO A 166 -22.91 14.90 9.59
C PRO A 166 -23.35 15.69 10.84
N GLY A 167 -24.53 16.31 10.79
CA GLY A 167 -25.06 17.11 11.89
C GLY A 167 -25.53 16.33 13.13
N SER A 168 -25.78 15.02 13.02
CA SER A 168 -26.16 14.16 14.15
C SER A 168 -25.12 13.10 14.42
N ASP A 169 -24.71 12.36 13.39
CA ASP A 169 -24.00 11.10 13.55
C ASP A 169 -22.53 11.32 13.90
N LEU A 170 -21.95 12.46 13.51
CA LEU A 170 -20.56 12.80 13.82
C LEU A 170 -20.38 13.46 15.19
N LYS A 171 -21.48 13.76 15.90
CA LYS A 171 -21.39 14.28 17.28
C LYS A 171 -20.77 13.26 18.24
N VAL A 172 -20.81 11.97 17.89
CA VAL A 172 -20.14 10.93 18.68
C VAL A 172 -18.64 11.19 18.83
N PHE A 173 -17.97 11.75 17.81
CA PHE A 173 -16.54 12.07 17.90
C PHE A 173 -16.27 13.15 18.95
N GLN A 174 -17.15 14.14 19.08
CA GLN A 174 -17.04 15.17 20.12
C GLN A 174 -17.25 14.55 21.51
N ALA A 175 -18.23 13.66 21.65
CA ALA A 175 -18.44 12.91 22.88
C ALA A 175 -17.24 12.01 23.25
N LEU A 176 -16.46 11.58 22.25
CA LEU A 176 -15.23 10.81 22.40
C LEU A 176 -13.96 11.68 22.47
N GLY A 177 -14.10 13.00 22.67
CA GLY A 177 -12.99 13.91 22.94
C GLY A 177 -12.32 14.54 21.72
N VAL A 178 -12.86 14.35 20.51
CA VAL A 178 -12.35 15.05 19.30
C VAL A 178 -12.92 16.46 19.25
N ALA A 179 -12.03 17.46 19.36
CA ALA A 179 -12.42 18.86 19.21
C ALA A 179 -13.10 19.12 17.85
N PRO A 180 -14.14 19.97 17.78
CA PRO A 180 -14.85 20.25 16.53
C PRO A 180 -13.92 20.70 15.39
N GLU A 181 -12.91 21.50 15.69
CA GLU A 181 -11.94 22.03 14.74
C GLU A 181 -11.07 20.91 14.15
N ARG A 182 -10.65 19.95 14.98
CA ARG A 182 -9.88 18.77 14.53
C ARG A 182 -10.73 17.85 13.68
N LEU A 183 -11.98 17.62 14.07
CA LEU A 183 -12.93 16.86 13.24
C LEU A 183 -13.09 17.51 11.86
N GLN A 184 -13.25 18.84 11.80
CA GLN A 184 -13.32 19.55 10.53
C GLN A 184 -12.03 19.46 9.73
N ALA A 185 -10.86 19.55 10.37
CA ALA A 185 -9.56 19.38 9.72
C ALA A 185 -9.44 17.99 9.06
N VAL A 186 -9.83 16.92 9.78
CA VAL A 186 -9.85 15.56 9.20
C VAL A 186 -10.85 15.46 8.05
N LEU A 187 -12.09 15.93 8.23
CA LEU A 187 -13.10 15.93 7.16
C LEU A 187 -12.62 16.70 5.92
N ALA A 188 -11.85 17.77 6.09
CA ALA A 188 -11.26 18.52 4.99
C ALA A 188 -10.18 17.73 4.21
N ARG A 189 -9.65 16.62 4.76
CA ARG A 189 -8.71 15.73 4.06
C ARG A 189 -9.37 14.53 3.38
N ILE A 190 -10.51 14.06 3.90
CA ILE A 190 -11.14 12.80 3.44
C ILE A 190 -12.51 12.99 2.77
N ALA A 191 -13.15 14.15 2.94
CA ALA A 191 -14.48 14.42 2.44
C ALA A 191 -14.57 15.64 1.51
N ARG A 192 -15.38 15.53 0.46
CA ARG A 192 -15.68 16.64 -0.46
C ARG A 192 -17.16 16.68 -0.88
N PRO A 193 -17.72 17.88 -1.13
CA PRO A 193 -19.05 17.99 -1.76
C PRO A 193 -19.08 17.30 -3.11
N ILE A 194 -20.21 16.67 -3.44
CA ILE A 194 -20.39 15.98 -4.74
C ILE A 194 -20.13 16.90 -5.93
N SER A 195 -20.45 18.21 -5.82
CA SER A 195 -20.16 19.18 -6.88
C SER A 195 -18.66 19.29 -7.16
N HIS A 196 -17.84 19.37 -6.11
CA HIS A 196 -16.38 19.43 -6.23
C HIS A 196 -15.84 18.12 -6.82
N VAL A 197 -16.32 16.97 -6.33
CA VAL A 197 -15.83 15.67 -6.84
C VAL A 197 -16.17 15.48 -8.33
N VAL A 198 -17.36 15.90 -8.75
CA VAL A 198 -17.77 15.87 -10.17
C VAL A 198 -16.94 16.83 -11.02
N GLU A 199 -16.50 17.96 -10.46
CA GLU A 199 -15.64 18.93 -11.15
C GLU A 199 -14.23 18.39 -11.42
N ILE A 200 -13.62 17.73 -10.42
CA ILE A 200 -12.23 17.23 -10.54
C ILE A 200 -12.13 15.84 -11.19
N ALA A 201 -13.19 15.03 -11.16
CA ALA A 201 -13.16 13.67 -11.67
C ALA A 201 -12.80 13.56 -13.17
N PRO A 202 -13.30 14.41 -14.09
CA PRO A 202 -12.91 14.35 -15.49
C PRO A 202 -11.41 14.59 -15.70
N GLY A 203 -10.81 15.54 -14.98
CA GLY A 203 -9.37 15.82 -15.06
C GLY A 203 -8.54 14.62 -14.58
N ALA A 204 -8.87 14.09 -13.40
CA ALA A 204 -8.23 12.90 -12.88
C ALA A 204 -8.39 11.69 -13.82
N ARG A 205 -9.56 11.49 -14.42
CA ARG A 205 -9.81 10.37 -15.34
C ARG A 205 -9.26 10.58 -16.77
N ALA A 206 -8.78 11.76 -17.09
CA ALA A 206 -8.06 12.01 -18.35
C ALA A 206 -6.63 11.46 -18.29
N GLU A 207 -6.07 11.29 -17.08
CA GLU A 207 -4.81 10.61 -16.85
C GLU A 207 -5.04 9.09 -16.96
N GLY A 208 -4.26 8.39 -17.79
CA GLY A 208 -4.31 6.93 -17.93
C GLY A 208 -4.89 6.41 -19.25
N ASP A 209 -4.25 5.37 -19.78
CA ASP A 209 -4.44 4.89 -21.16
C ASP A 209 -5.62 3.93 -21.35
N ALA A 210 -6.28 3.51 -20.26
CA ALA A 210 -7.45 2.62 -20.30
C ALA A 210 -8.33 2.78 -19.07
N THR A 211 -9.62 2.49 -19.24
CA THR A 211 -10.67 2.68 -18.24
C THR A 211 -10.38 1.96 -16.92
N ALA A 212 -9.80 0.77 -17.01
CA ALA A 212 -9.33 -0.05 -15.89
C ALA A 212 -8.28 0.66 -15.00
N TYR A 213 -7.46 1.51 -15.61
CA TYR A 213 -6.24 2.06 -15.03
C TYR A 213 -6.25 3.58 -15.00
N LYS A 214 -7.43 4.19 -14.92
CA LYS A 214 -7.59 5.64 -14.69
C LYS A 214 -7.62 5.93 -13.19
N PRO A 215 -7.08 7.07 -12.72
CA PRO A 215 -7.12 7.46 -11.32
C PRO A 215 -8.53 7.46 -10.73
N SER A 216 -8.55 7.26 -9.41
CA SER A 216 -9.76 7.28 -8.60
C SER A 216 -9.71 8.48 -7.67
N VAL A 217 -10.61 9.44 -7.87
CA VAL A 217 -10.74 10.60 -6.96
C VAL A 217 -11.22 10.17 -5.57
N LEU A 218 -11.81 8.98 -5.47
CA LEU A 218 -12.25 8.39 -4.21
C LEU A 218 -11.08 7.89 -3.33
N ARG A 219 -9.89 7.69 -3.89
CA ARG A 219 -8.69 7.42 -3.09
C ARG A 219 -8.17 8.66 -2.36
N GLN A 220 -8.43 9.84 -2.92
CA GLN A 220 -8.11 11.11 -2.29
C GLN A 220 -9.23 11.57 -1.33
N PHE A 221 -10.49 11.45 -1.79
CA PHE A 221 -11.69 11.86 -1.05
C PHE A 221 -12.71 10.71 -1.00
N PRO A 222 -12.51 9.73 -0.12
CA PRO A 222 -13.38 8.55 -0.03
C PRO A 222 -14.80 8.87 0.42
N CYS A 223 -14.99 10.01 1.11
CA CYS A 223 -16.29 10.47 1.57
C CYS A 223 -16.84 11.60 0.69
N ILE A 224 -18.11 11.48 0.28
CA ILE A 224 -18.80 12.49 -0.51
C ILE A 224 -19.96 13.08 0.28
N THR A 225 -19.99 14.40 0.46
CA THR A 225 -21.12 15.12 1.05
C THR A 225 -22.13 15.57 -0.02
N PHE A 226 -23.42 15.49 0.29
CA PHE A 226 -24.49 15.77 -0.66
C PHE A 226 -25.80 16.17 0.04
N GLY A 227 -26.77 16.62 -0.78
CA GLY A 227 -28.05 17.13 -0.29
C GLY A 227 -27.98 18.58 0.20
N PRO A 228 -29.10 19.15 0.66
CA PRO A 228 -29.17 20.54 1.10
C PRO A 228 -28.11 20.81 2.18
N ARG A 229 -27.23 21.78 1.92
CA ARG A 229 -26.12 22.18 2.83
C ARG A 229 -25.22 21.02 3.26
N GLY A 230 -25.06 19.97 2.45
CA GLY A 230 -24.16 18.85 2.78
C GLY A 230 -24.60 18.00 3.97
N ARG A 231 -25.91 17.99 4.30
CA ARG A 231 -26.47 17.27 5.46
C ARG A 231 -26.40 15.74 5.38
N ARG A 232 -25.90 15.18 4.28
CA ARG A 232 -25.69 13.74 4.11
C ARG A 232 -24.29 13.49 3.60
N MET A 233 -23.72 12.35 3.99
CA MET A 233 -22.41 11.87 3.57
C MET A 233 -22.50 10.40 3.17
N ARG A 234 -21.68 9.99 2.20
CA ARG A 234 -21.60 8.63 1.66
C ARG A 234 -20.15 8.26 1.43
N ALA A 235 -19.78 7.02 1.73
CA ALA A 235 -18.55 6.39 1.26
C ALA A 235 -18.91 5.15 0.43
N PRO A 236 -18.89 5.21 -0.91
CA PRO A 236 -19.30 4.08 -1.75
C PRO A 236 -18.48 2.80 -1.50
N LEU A 237 -17.22 2.98 -1.13
CA LEU A 237 -16.27 1.93 -0.79
C LEU A 237 -15.60 2.34 0.54
N PRO A 238 -16.16 1.92 1.70
CA PRO A 238 -15.66 2.33 3.01
C PRO A 238 -14.18 1.99 3.24
N ASP A 239 -13.69 0.92 2.62
CA ASP A 239 -12.30 0.47 2.61
C ASP A 239 -11.30 1.56 2.17
N LEU A 240 -11.72 2.43 1.23
CA LEU A 240 -10.90 3.56 0.77
C LEU A 240 -10.69 4.62 1.86
N ILE A 241 -11.55 4.67 2.89
CA ILE A 241 -11.32 5.54 4.05
C ILE A 241 -10.06 5.10 4.78
N VAL A 242 -9.91 3.79 5.03
CA VAL A 242 -8.72 3.26 5.71
C VAL A 242 -7.49 3.50 4.87
N SER A 243 -7.53 3.12 3.59
CA SER A 243 -6.44 3.40 2.64
C SER A 243 -5.99 4.86 2.69
N ARG A 244 -6.93 5.80 2.76
CA ARG A 244 -6.66 7.24 2.83
C ARG A 244 -6.02 7.66 4.16
N VAL A 245 -6.43 7.11 5.30
CA VAL A 245 -5.94 7.49 6.63
C VAL A 245 -4.77 6.65 7.14
N THR A 246 -4.34 5.63 6.39
CA THR A 246 -3.12 4.85 6.65
C THR A 246 -2.06 5.19 5.60
N SER A 247 -1.96 4.38 4.55
CA SER A 247 -1.07 4.55 3.40
C SER A 247 -1.17 5.97 2.80
N GLY A 248 -2.37 6.54 2.71
CA GLY A 248 -2.62 7.86 2.15
C GLY A 248 -2.02 9.03 2.95
N LEU A 249 -1.64 8.83 4.22
CA LEU A 249 -0.97 9.85 5.04
C LEU A 249 0.34 10.34 4.41
N PHE A 250 0.99 9.50 3.61
CA PHE A 250 2.17 9.90 2.84
C PHE A 250 1.94 11.20 2.05
N TYR A 251 0.77 11.35 1.42
CA TYR A 251 0.45 12.54 0.62
C TYR A 251 0.17 13.78 1.48
N ASP A 252 -0.06 13.60 2.78
CA ASP A 252 -0.18 14.70 3.73
C ASP A 252 1.19 15.17 4.25
N VAL A 253 2.24 14.35 4.15
CA VAL A 253 3.60 14.67 4.66
C VAL A 253 4.64 14.95 3.58
N VAL A 254 4.48 14.42 2.37
CA VAL A 254 5.50 14.50 1.30
C VAL A 254 5.85 15.94 0.88
N GLY A 255 4.93 16.89 1.12
CA GLY A 255 5.13 18.32 0.88
C GLY A 255 6.08 19.02 1.85
N GLY A 256 6.41 18.40 3.00
CA GLY A 256 7.22 19.00 4.07
C GLY A 256 8.72 19.14 3.79
N GLY A 257 9.16 18.93 2.56
CA GLY A 257 10.54 19.14 2.13
C GLY A 257 11.53 18.06 2.59
N GLY A 258 12.83 18.41 2.55
CA GLY A 258 13.92 17.46 2.76
C GLY A 258 14.00 16.88 4.18
N ALA A 259 13.74 17.70 5.21
CA ALA A 259 13.79 17.26 6.61
C ALA A 259 12.71 16.21 6.92
N VAL A 260 11.47 16.46 6.50
CA VAL A 260 10.36 15.50 6.65
C VAL A 260 10.63 14.21 5.87
N ARG A 261 11.20 14.32 4.66
CA ARG A 261 11.63 13.15 3.86
C ARG A 261 12.67 12.30 4.57
N ALA A 262 13.68 12.93 5.16
CA ALA A 262 14.70 12.22 5.91
C ALA A 262 14.14 11.58 7.18
N ASP A 263 13.19 12.24 7.85
CA ASP A 263 12.53 11.72 9.05
C ASP A 263 11.72 10.45 8.77
N TYR A 264 10.80 10.45 7.79
CA TYR A 264 10.03 9.23 7.51
C TYR A 264 10.90 8.10 6.93
N GLY A 265 12.00 8.42 6.24
CA GLY A 265 13.00 7.44 5.79
C GLY A 265 13.63 6.69 6.97
N ARG A 266 14.26 7.44 7.89
CA ARG A 266 14.86 6.87 9.11
C ARG A 266 13.85 6.10 9.97
N ARG A 267 12.60 6.56 10.03
CA ARG A 267 11.54 5.87 10.78
C ARG A 267 11.12 4.56 10.12
N PHE A 268 11.11 4.51 8.79
CA PHE A 268 10.88 3.28 8.06
C PHE A 268 11.99 2.27 8.33
N GLU A 269 13.26 2.67 8.26
CA GLU A 269 14.41 1.83 8.61
C GLU A 269 14.32 1.33 10.06
N ALA A 270 14.03 2.23 11.01
CA ALA A 270 13.84 1.87 12.41
C ALA A 270 12.69 0.88 12.63
N TYR A 271 11.58 1.03 11.89
CA TYR A 271 10.47 0.08 11.93
C TYR A 271 10.90 -1.31 11.45
N VAL A 272 11.60 -1.38 10.32
CA VAL A 272 12.08 -2.66 9.74
C VAL A 272 13.02 -3.36 10.71
N LEU A 273 14.01 -2.64 11.27
CA LEU A 273 14.97 -3.20 12.21
C LEU A 273 14.27 -3.74 13.47
N ARG A 274 13.32 -2.99 14.02
CA ARG A 274 12.52 -3.43 15.18
C ARG A 274 11.70 -4.67 14.84
N LEU A 275 11.05 -4.69 13.68
CA LEU A 275 10.24 -5.84 13.24
C LEU A 275 11.09 -7.10 13.10
N LEU A 276 12.27 -6.99 12.48
CA LEU A 276 13.21 -8.10 12.34
C LEU A 276 13.67 -8.62 13.70
N GLY A 277 14.12 -7.73 14.60
CA GLY A 277 14.57 -8.11 15.94
C GLY A 277 13.47 -8.72 16.82
N ALA A 278 12.22 -8.26 16.68
CA ALA A 278 11.10 -8.82 17.44
C ALA A 278 10.63 -10.17 16.89
N MET A 279 10.64 -10.35 15.57
CA MET A 279 10.17 -11.59 14.93
C MET A 279 11.25 -12.67 14.85
N LEU A 280 12.52 -12.29 14.81
CA LEU A 280 13.67 -13.21 14.69
C LEU A 280 14.76 -12.81 15.72
N PRO A 281 14.47 -12.86 17.03
CA PRO A 281 15.38 -12.38 18.08
C PRO A 281 16.72 -13.13 18.16
N GLN A 282 16.81 -14.32 17.56
CA GLN A 282 18.05 -15.10 17.47
C GLN A 282 19.02 -14.58 16.38
N MET A 283 18.59 -13.65 15.53
CA MET A 283 19.41 -13.08 14.47
C MET A 283 19.94 -11.72 14.91
N PRO A 284 21.27 -11.48 14.89
CA PRO A 284 21.85 -10.20 15.27
C PRO A 284 21.70 -9.20 14.12
N PHE A 285 20.57 -8.52 14.08
CA PHE A 285 20.36 -7.40 13.16
C PHE A 285 20.95 -6.11 13.74
N GLU A 286 21.83 -5.49 12.97
CA GLU A 286 22.51 -4.24 13.28
C GLU A 286 22.01 -3.11 12.37
N ARG A 287 22.10 -1.88 12.88
CA ARG A 287 21.78 -0.65 12.15
C ARG A 287 22.98 -0.18 11.32
N GLU A 288 22.72 0.78 10.43
CA GLU A 288 23.77 1.45 9.67
C GLU A 288 24.94 1.94 10.55
N PHE A 289 26.14 1.90 9.98
CA PHE A 289 27.34 2.50 10.57
C PHE A 289 28.12 3.26 9.50
N SER A 290 28.94 4.22 9.92
CA SER A 290 29.82 4.97 9.03
C SER A 290 31.22 4.36 8.98
N TYR A 291 31.84 4.37 7.80
CA TYR A 291 33.22 3.97 7.59
C TYR A 291 33.91 4.88 6.58
N ARG A 292 35.24 4.89 6.59
CA ARG A 292 36.04 5.72 5.68
C ARG A 292 36.40 4.94 4.43
N ALA A 293 36.08 5.49 3.26
CA ALA A 293 36.57 4.99 1.98
C ALA A 293 36.93 6.16 1.06
N ALA A 294 38.08 6.07 0.38
CA ALA A 294 38.61 7.12 -0.48
C ALA A 294 38.67 8.53 0.17
N GLY A 295 38.83 8.59 1.50
CA GLY A 295 38.88 9.84 2.25
C GLY A 295 37.52 10.41 2.64
N GLU A 296 36.40 9.77 2.29
CA GLU A 296 35.05 10.20 2.62
C GLU A 296 34.40 9.33 3.70
N ASP A 297 33.53 9.92 4.53
CA ASP A 297 32.65 9.17 5.42
C ASP A 297 31.48 8.62 4.60
N ILE A 298 31.37 7.30 4.54
CA ILE A 298 30.31 6.60 3.82
C ILE A 298 29.46 5.83 4.83
N ALA A 299 28.14 5.93 4.72
CA ALA A 299 27.20 5.08 5.44
C ALA A 299 27.13 3.67 4.80
N SER A 300 27.10 2.65 5.63
CA SER A 300 26.69 1.31 5.22
C SER A 300 25.23 1.30 4.77
N PRO A 301 24.75 0.22 4.13
CA PRO A 301 23.31 -0.01 3.99
C PRO A 301 22.61 -0.03 5.35
N ASP A 302 21.29 0.20 5.31
CA ASP A 302 20.49 0.58 6.48
C ASP A 302 20.44 -0.49 7.59
N ILE A 303 20.37 -1.76 7.21
CA ILE A 303 20.30 -2.89 8.15
C ILE A 303 21.23 -4.01 7.70
N LEU A 304 21.95 -4.57 8.66
CA LEU A 304 22.94 -5.61 8.45
C LEU A 304 22.61 -6.82 9.34
N LEU A 305 22.79 -8.02 8.82
CA LEU A 305 22.73 -9.26 9.58
C LEU A 305 24.13 -9.85 9.66
N THR A 306 24.61 -10.08 10.87
CA THR A 306 25.90 -10.73 11.13
C THR A 306 25.71 -12.22 11.51
N GLU A 307 26.75 -13.01 11.32
CA GLU A 307 26.89 -14.35 11.88
C GLU A 307 27.70 -14.29 13.19
N ALA A 308 27.82 -15.44 13.88
CA ALA A 308 28.57 -15.54 15.13
C ALA A 308 30.07 -15.23 14.99
N ASP A 309 30.61 -15.30 13.77
CA ASP A 309 32.00 -14.95 13.44
C ASP A 309 32.16 -13.50 12.93
N ASP A 310 31.16 -12.66 13.15
CA ASP A 310 31.06 -11.26 12.68
C ASP A 310 31.02 -11.08 11.15
N SER A 311 30.91 -12.17 10.38
CA SER A 311 30.71 -12.08 8.93
C SER A 311 29.28 -11.65 8.58
N LEU A 312 29.13 -10.87 7.52
CA LEU A 312 27.82 -10.37 7.07
C LEU A 312 27.11 -11.42 6.22
N ARG A 313 25.84 -11.71 6.53
CA ARG A 313 25.01 -12.72 5.84
C ARG A 313 23.84 -12.16 5.05
N LEU A 314 23.28 -11.04 5.49
CA LEU A 314 22.24 -10.31 4.76
C LEU A 314 22.46 -8.81 4.93
N ILE A 315 22.31 -8.08 3.84
CA ILE A 315 22.38 -6.63 3.80
C ILE A 315 21.07 -6.11 3.24
N ILE A 316 20.44 -5.18 3.94
CA ILE A 316 19.13 -4.64 3.59
C ILE A 316 19.25 -3.14 3.36
N GLU A 317 18.82 -2.70 2.19
CA GLU A 317 18.66 -1.29 1.84
C GLU A 317 17.16 -0.97 1.79
N CYS A 318 16.73 0.00 2.59
CA CYS A 318 15.35 0.43 2.75
C CYS A 318 15.04 1.63 1.87
N LYS A 319 13.88 1.64 1.20
CA LYS A 319 13.38 2.78 0.42
C LYS A 319 11.95 3.13 0.81
N ALA A 320 11.79 4.28 1.47
CA ALA A 320 10.49 4.82 1.87
C ALA A 320 9.73 5.58 0.75
N THR A 321 10.17 5.46 -0.50
CA THR A 321 9.53 6.10 -1.66
C THR A 321 8.26 5.35 -2.07
N ARG A 322 7.15 6.08 -2.24
CA ARG A 322 5.91 5.53 -2.80
C ARG A 322 5.85 5.69 -4.31
N MET A 323 5.14 4.79 -4.97
CA MET A 323 4.95 4.86 -6.41
C MET A 323 4.03 6.03 -6.78
N SER A 324 4.41 6.77 -7.82
CA SER A 324 3.48 7.69 -8.50
C SER A 324 2.36 6.88 -9.18
N PHE A 325 1.28 7.57 -9.56
CA PHE A 325 0.22 6.95 -10.34
C PHE A 325 0.74 6.36 -11.66
N ASN A 326 1.55 7.15 -12.38
CA ASN A 326 2.17 6.72 -13.62
C ASN A 326 3.07 5.51 -13.42
N ALA A 327 3.92 5.49 -12.38
CA ALA A 327 4.74 4.33 -12.07
C ALA A 327 3.91 3.06 -11.86
N ARG A 328 2.70 3.18 -11.31
CA ARG A 328 1.78 2.05 -11.11
C ARG A 328 1.05 1.63 -12.39
N PHE A 329 0.64 2.56 -13.25
CA PHE A 329 -0.41 2.28 -14.24
C PHE A 329 -0.10 2.66 -15.69
N SER A 330 0.99 3.37 -15.96
CA SER A 330 1.39 3.70 -17.34
C SER A 330 1.86 2.45 -18.07
N GLU A 331 1.77 2.48 -19.40
CA GLU A 331 2.32 1.42 -20.23
C GLU A 331 3.84 1.33 -20.03
N ASP A 332 4.62 2.40 -20.22
CA ASP A 332 6.06 2.40 -19.90
C ASP A 332 6.40 3.27 -18.68
N PRO A 333 6.51 2.68 -17.48
CA PRO A 333 6.80 3.44 -16.27
C PRO A 333 8.32 3.66 -16.05
N SER A 334 9.20 3.25 -16.97
CA SER A 334 10.65 3.21 -16.72
C SER A 334 11.33 4.57 -16.54
N GLY A 335 10.73 5.67 -17.02
CA GLY A 335 11.21 7.03 -16.79
C GLY A 335 10.86 7.61 -15.41
N GLU A 336 10.11 6.89 -14.58
CA GLU A 336 9.67 7.39 -13.29
C GLU A 336 10.81 7.40 -12.27
N ARG A 337 10.97 8.52 -11.57
CA ARG A 337 12.02 8.75 -10.55
C ARG A 337 12.17 7.59 -9.56
N GLY A 338 11.07 6.93 -9.21
CA GLY A 338 11.09 5.81 -8.28
C GLY A 338 11.97 4.64 -8.70
N TYR A 339 12.00 4.29 -9.99
CA TYR A 339 12.85 3.19 -10.48
C TYR A 339 14.34 3.55 -10.41
N GLU A 340 14.69 4.81 -10.64
CA GLU A 340 16.05 5.31 -10.46
C GLU A 340 16.49 5.19 -8.99
N GLU A 341 15.61 5.50 -8.04
CA GLU A 341 15.90 5.32 -6.61
C GLU A 341 16.07 3.85 -6.22
N MET A 342 15.34 2.93 -6.87
CA MET A 342 15.55 1.49 -6.67
C MET A 342 16.90 1.04 -7.23
N ALA A 343 17.29 1.51 -8.43
CA ALA A 343 18.57 1.20 -9.05
C ALA A 343 19.76 1.72 -8.23
N LYS A 344 19.64 2.94 -7.65
CA LYS A 344 20.61 3.45 -6.68
C LYS A 344 20.75 2.56 -5.45
N GLY A 345 19.64 2.05 -4.92
CA GLY A 345 19.66 1.13 -3.79
C GLY A 345 20.46 -0.16 -4.07
N VAL A 346 20.26 -0.76 -5.25
CA VAL A 346 21.07 -1.91 -5.70
C VAL A 346 22.55 -1.55 -5.81
N ALA A 347 22.87 -0.41 -6.42
CA ALA A 347 24.25 0.05 -6.56
C ALA A 347 24.92 0.33 -5.19
N GLN A 348 24.18 0.84 -4.20
CA GLN A 348 24.66 1.04 -2.83
C GLN A 348 25.04 -0.29 -2.16
N ILE A 349 24.21 -1.33 -2.33
CA ILE A 349 24.50 -2.69 -1.84
C ILE A 349 25.78 -3.23 -2.50
N TRP A 350 25.91 -3.13 -3.83
CA TRP A 350 27.11 -3.59 -4.56
C TRP A 350 28.38 -2.83 -4.20
N ARG A 351 28.28 -1.52 -4.00
CA ARG A 351 29.40 -0.71 -3.48
C ARG A 351 29.83 -1.23 -2.12
N PHE A 352 28.89 -1.50 -1.23
CA PHE A 352 29.21 -2.03 0.10
C PHE A 352 29.86 -3.41 0.03
N PHE A 353 29.40 -4.30 -0.86
CA PHE A 353 30.09 -5.58 -1.11
C PHE A 353 31.55 -5.39 -1.55
N SER A 354 31.80 -4.48 -2.49
CA SER A 354 33.15 -4.14 -2.94
C SER A 354 34.01 -3.61 -1.80
N HIS A 355 33.46 -2.72 -0.98
CA HIS A 355 34.17 -2.14 0.16
C HIS A 355 34.53 -3.19 1.22
N CYS A 356 33.65 -4.13 1.52
CA CYS A 356 33.97 -5.26 2.40
C CYS A 356 35.06 -6.15 1.80
N ARG A 357 34.95 -6.54 0.51
CA ARG A 357 35.98 -7.33 -0.19
C ARG A 357 37.35 -6.66 -0.15
N ARG A 358 37.39 -5.33 -0.25
CA ARG A 358 38.62 -4.52 -0.23
C ARG A 358 39.13 -4.19 1.18
N GLY A 359 38.43 -4.64 2.23
CA GLY A 359 38.79 -4.41 3.62
C GLY A 359 38.57 -2.99 4.12
N LEU A 360 37.76 -2.17 3.42
CA LEU A 360 37.54 -0.75 3.76
C LEU A 360 36.55 -0.56 4.92
N THR A 361 35.68 -1.54 5.15
CA THR A 361 34.63 -1.48 6.17
C THR A 361 35.05 -2.12 7.50
N GLY A 362 36.15 -2.89 7.50
CA GLY A 362 36.51 -3.77 8.62
C GLY A 362 35.57 -4.96 8.82
N ARG A 363 34.61 -5.20 7.90
CA ARG A 363 33.65 -6.31 7.97
C ARG A 363 33.94 -7.33 6.87
N ALA A 364 33.86 -8.62 7.23
CA ALA A 364 33.93 -9.72 6.27
C ALA A 364 32.54 -10.05 5.71
N LEU A 365 32.49 -10.61 4.50
CA LEU A 365 31.26 -11.14 3.90
C LEU A 365 31.25 -12.66 4.06
N SER A 366 30.11 -13.23 4.44
CA SER A 366 29.91 -14.67 4.28
C SER A 366 29.94 -15.04 2.79
N ASN A 367 30.29 -16.29 2.48
CA ASN A 367 30.32 -16.77 1.09
C ASN A 367 28.96 -16.62 0.41
N ASP A 368 27.91 -16.78 1.20
CA ASP A 368 26.53 -16.80 0.75
C ASP A 368 25.79 -15.46 1.03
N VAL A 369 26.49 -14.35 1.34
CA VAL A 369 25.81 -13.09 1.67
C VAL A 369 24.81 -12.65 0.59
N ARG A 370 23.61 -12.24 1.01
CA ARG A 370 22.53 -11.77 0.12
C ARG A 370 22.28 -10.27 0.28
N GLY A 371 21.80 -9.64 -0.79
CA GLY A 371 21.27 -8.28 -0.76
C GLY A 371 19.74 -8.29 -0.81
N LEU A 372 19.10 -7.41 -0.05
CA LEU A 372 17.65 -7.18 -0.07
C LEU A 372 17.37 -5.69 -0.21
N LEU A 373 16.74 -5.29 -1.30
CA LEU A 373 16.13 -3.97 -1.44
C LEU A 373 14.68 -4.04 -0.92
N LEU A 374 14.44 -3.43 0.23
CA LEU A 374 13.16 -3.42 0.90
C LEU A 374 12.47 -2.06 0.72
N SER A 375 11.23 -2.05 0.26
CA SER A 375 10.51 -0.81 -0.05
C SER A 375 9.18 -0.71 0.70
N LEU A 376 8.66 0.51 0.84
CA LEU A 376 7.38 0.75 1.49
C LEU A 376 6.18 0.25 0.65
N ASP A 377 6.30 0.31 -0.69
CA ASP A 377 5.27 -0.07 -1.67
C ASP A 377 5.69 -1.28 -2.51
N ASP A 378 4.74 -1.96 -3.17
CA ASP A 378 5.01 -3.07 -4.10
C ASP A 378 5.45 -2.59 -5.50
N TRP A 379 6.74 -2.32 -5.70
CA TRP A 379 7.25 -1.77 -6.97
C TRP A 379 7.29 -2.75 -8.15
N PHE A 380 7.53 -4.03 -7.88
CA PHE A 380 7.95 -5.00 -8.90
C PHE A 380 7.03 -6.22 -9.06
N VAL A 381 5.92 -6.27 -8.32
CA VAL A 381 5.02 -7.42 -8.33
C VAL A 381 4.42 -7.62 -9.74
N ALA A 382 4.61 -8.82 -10.27
CA ALA A 382 4.32 -9.22 -11.64
C ALA A 382 4.99 -8.33 -12.72
N ARG A 383 6.18 -7.78 -12.44
CA ARG A 383 6.95 -6.91 -13.36
C ARG A 383 8.41 -7.35 -13.53
N PRO A 384 8.70 -8.58 -13.98
CA PRO A 384 10.08 -9.06 -14.14
C PRO A 384 10.93 -8.15 -15.05
N GLY A 385 10.38 -7.70 -16.19
CA GLY A 385 11.11 -6.81 -17.10
C GLY A 385 11.46 -5.44 -16.51
N MET A 386 10.76 -4.98 -15.47
CA MET A 386 11.15 -3.75 -14.76
C MET A 386 12.31 -3.99 -13.80
N ILE A 387 12.40 -5.18 -13.19
CA ILE A 387 13.57 -5.57 -12.39
C ILE A 387 14.80 -5.61 -13.29
N GLU A 388 14.71 -6.25 -14.46
CA GLU A 388 15.83 -6.29 -15.42
C GLU A 388 16.33 -4.88 -15.79
N LYS A 389 15.42 -3.96 -16.12
CA LYS A 389 15.77 -2.56 -16.40
C LYS A 389 16.47 -1.88 -15.20
N VAL A 390 15.98 -2.13 -13.99
CA VAL A 390 16.58 -1.59 -12.75
C VAL A 390 17.98 -2.16 -12.52
N MET A 391 18.18 -3.45 -12.74
CA MET A 391 19.49 -4.10 -12.58
C MET A 391 20.49 -3.56 -13.60
N VAL A 392 20.11 -3.42 -14.88
CA VAL A 392 20.96 -2.79 -15.91
C VAL A 392 21.31 -1.36 -15.53
N ARG A 393 20.33 -0.58 -15.04
CA ARG A 393 20.58 0.79 -14.59
C ARG A 393 21.51 0.84 -13.37
N ALA A 394 21.36 -0.10 -12.44
CA ALA A 394 22.22 -0.20 -11.26
C ALA A 394 23.67 -0.51 -11.63
N GLU A 395 23.93 -1.26 -12.71
CA GLU A 395 25.30 -1.54 -13.17
C GLU A 395 26.01 -0.27 -13.64
N VAL A 396 25.29 0.59 -14.36
CA VAL A 396 25.79 1.91 -14.79
C VAL A 396 26.08 2.77 -13.57
N ILE A 397 25.11 2.90 -12.66
CA ILE A 397 25.27 3.71 -11.44
C ILE A 397 26.44 3.21 -10.58
N ALA A 398 26.58 1.89 -10.42
CA ALA A 398 27.68 1.31 -9.65
C ALA A 398 29.04 1.61 -10.28
N GLY A 399 29.17 1.48 -11.61
CA GLY A 399 30.39 1.82 -12.33
C GLY A 399 30.81 3.28 -12.18
N ASP A 400 29.83 4.19 -12.19
CA ASP A 400 30.06 5.64 -11.98
C ASP A 400 30.37 5.96 -10.51
N MET A 401 29.77 5.21 -9.57
CA MET A 401 29.87 5.46 -8.13
C MET A 401 31.22 5.02 -7.54
N ASP A 402 31.74 3.86 -7.95
CA ASP A 402 33.06 3.38 -7.53
C ASP A 402 33.67 2.44 -8.59
N PRO A 403 34.75 2.87 -9.29
CA PRO A 403 35.44 2.04 -10.28
C PRO A 403 36.03 0.74 -9.73
N GLY A 404 36.17 0.61 -8.40
CA GLY A 404 36.63 -0.60 -7.73
C GLY A 404 35.60 -1.72 -7.61
N ILE A 405 34.35 -1.51 -8.03
CA ILE A 405 33.29 -2.53 -8.04
C ILE A 405 33.52 -3.49 -9.22
N VAL A 406 33.81 -4.76 -8.92
CA VAL A 406 34.00 -5.80 -9.93
C VAL A 406 32.75 -6.66 -10.11
N VAL A 407 32.71 -7.51 -11.14
CA VAL A 407 31.55 -8.40 -11.41
C VAL A 407 31.19 -9.28 -10.21
N GLY A 408 32.18 -9.78 -9.46
CA GLY A 408 31.93 -10.58 -8.24
C GLY A 408 31.26 -9.82 -7.09
N ASP A 409 31.30 -8.48 -7.10
CA ASP A 409 30.59 -7.64 -6.11
C ASP A 409 29.12 -7.44 -6.50
N ARG A 410 28.77 -7.65 -7.78
CA ARG A 410 27.42 -7.46 -8.33
C ARG A 410 26.54 -8.69 -8.06
N ARG A 411 26.47 -9.09 -6.79
CA ARG A 411 25.69 -10.24 -6.34
C ARG A 411 24.19 -9.99 -6.55
N PRO A 412 23.37 -11.03 -6.78
CA PRO A 412 21.93 -10.87 -6.90
C PRO A 412 21.30 -10.14 -5.71
N VAL A 413 20.33 -9.28 -5.99
CA VAL A 413 19.59 -8.51 -4.99
C VAL A 413 18.11 -8.84 -5.09
N THR A 414 17.50 -9.16 -3.96
CA THR A 414 16.07 -9.43 -3.86
C THR A 414 15.29 -8.14 -3.69
N PHE A 415 14.13 -8.05 -4.33
CA PHE A 415 13.22 -6.92 -4.19
C PHE A 415 11.99 -7.35 -3.42
N ALA A 416 11.68 -6.67 -2.32
CA ALA A 416 10.46 -6.92 -1.57
C ALA A 416 9.83 -5.62 -1.05
N SER A 417 8.54 -5.66 -0.78
CA SER A 417 7.90 -4.63 0.04
C SER A 417 7.85 -5.06 1.50
N ILE A 418 7.71 -4.08 2.39
CA ILE A 418 7.52 -4.31 3.81
C ILE A 418 6.27 -5.15 4.11
N ALA A 419 5.20 -5.01 3.31
CA ALA A 419 4.00 -5.83 3.48
C ALA A 419 4.28 -7.32 3.21
N GLN A 420 5.14 -7.62 2.23
CA GLN A 420 5.58 -8.99 1.96
C GLN A 420 6.46 -9.52 3.08
N LEU A 421 7.42 -8.71 3.56
CA LEU A 421 8.29 -9.09 4.68
C LEU A 421 7.49 -9.34 5.97
N GLU A 422 6.53 -8.48 6.31
CA GLU A 422 5.60 -8.68 7.44
C GLU A 422 4.86 -10.00 7.33
N SER A 423 4.39 -10.37 6.13
CA SER A 423 3.72 -11.65 5.91
C SER A 423 4.66 -12.84 6.15
N VAL A 424 5.86 -12.79 5.56
CA VAL A 424 6.89 -13.85 5.68
C VAL A 424 7.34 -14.02 7.12
N LEU A 425 7.68 -12.93 7.81
CA LEU A 425 8.19 -12.97 9.17
C LEU A 425 7.18 -13.58 10.14
N ARG A 426 5.88 -13.53 9.87
CA ARG A 426 4.89 -14.20 10.73
C ARG A 426 4.99 -15.72 10.72
N VAL A 427 5.64 -16.34 9.74
CA VAL A 427 5.76 -17.80 9.63
C VAL A 427 7.21 -18.29 9.48
N ALA A 428 8.15 -17.43 9.11
CA ALA A 428 9.52 -17.81 8.80
C ALA A 428 10.40 -18.02 10.05
N THR A 429 11.32 -18.98 9.97
CA THR A 429 12.56 -19.02 10.78
C THR A 429 13.68 -18.23 10.07
N PRO A 430 14.81 -17.95 10.75
CA PRO A 430 15.99 -17.33 10.13
C PRO A 430 16.41 -17.97 8.82
N GLU A 431 16.50 -19.30 8.81
CA GLU A 431 16.97 -20.09 7.69
C GLU A 431 15.98 -20.00 6.52
N THR A 432 14.68 -20.15 6.80
CA THR A 432 13.66 -20.08 5.76
C THR A 432 13.51 -18.68 5.16
N LEU A 433 13.76 -17.62 5.95
CA LEU A 433 13.79 -16.24 5.44
C LEU A 433 14.95 -16.08 4.45
N LEU A 434 16.16 -16.49 4.84
CA LEU A 434 17.35 -16.37 4.00
C LEU A 434 17.24 -17.19 2.71
N GLN A 435 16.68 -18.40 2.80
CA GLN A 435 16.40 -19.24 1.62
C GLN A 435 15.36 -18.59 0.69
N ALA A 436 14.29 -18.01 1.24
CA ALA A 436 13.31 -17.29 0.43
C ALA A 436 13.90 -16.04 -0.23
N VAL A 437 14.77 -15.31 0.48
CA VAL A 437 15.51 -14.16 -0.08
C VAL A 437 16.42 -14.64 -1.22
N GLU A 438 17.19 -15.69 -1.03
CA GLU A 438 18.07 -16.25 -2.06
C GLU A 438 17.29 -16.72 -3.30
N GLU A 439 16.20 -17.46 -3.09
CA GLU A 439 15.33 -17.94 -4.18
C GLU A 439 14.71 -16.76 -4.95
N ALA A 440 14.26 -15.72 -4.25
CA ALA A 440 13.68 -14.52 -4.86
C ALA A 440 14.67 -13.68 -5.67
N ALA A 441 15.98 -13.86 -5.47
CA ALA A 441 17.01 -13.19 -6.25
C ALA A 441 17.24 -13.84 -7.64
N LYS A 442 16.67 -15.02 -7.88
CA LYS A 442 16.81 -15.74 -9.16
C LYS A 442 15.95 -15.10 -10.24
N VAL A 443 16.48 -15.08 -11.47
CA VAL A 443 15.84 -14.41 -12.62
C VAL A 443 14.46 -15.01 -12.94
N ASP A 444 14.27 -16.31 -12.80
CA ASP A 444 12.99 -16.99 -13.00
C ASP A 444 11.93 -16.69 -11.91
N ARG A 445 12.37 -16.14 -10.78
CA ARG A 445 11.52 -15.66 -9.68
C ARG A 445 11.29 -14.16 -9.70
N TYR A 446 11.81 -13.43 -10.69
CA TYR A 446 11.61 -11.99 -10.78
C TYR A 446 10.12 -11.61 -10.86
N GLY A 447 9.74 -10.64 -10.02
CA GLY A 447 8.38 -10.12 -9.91
C GLY A 447 7.43 -11.01 -9.11
N TRP A 448 7.88 -12.14 -8.56
CA TRP A 448 7.09 -12.91 -7.61
C TRP A 448 7.05 -12.20 -6.25
N LEU A 449 5.98 -12.44 -5.49
CA LEU A 449 5.91 -11.98 -4.10
C LEU A 449 6.83 -12.85 -3.23
N LEU A 450 7.65 -12.23 -2.38
CA LEU A 450 8.51 -12.93 -1.42
C LEU A 450 7.70 -13.88 -0.53
N SER A 451 6.48 -13.48 -0.13
CA SER A 451 5.56 -14.34 0.63
C SER A 451 5.08 -15.56 -0.15
N SER A 452 4.87 -15.42 -1.46
CA SER A 452 4.48 -16.54 -2.32
C SER A 452 5.65 -17.49 -2.54
N ILE A 453 6.88 -16.97 -2.70
CA ILE A 453 8.09 -17.79 -2.79
C ILE A 453 8.32 -18.57 -1.50
N HIS A 454 8.20 -17.92 -0.34
CA HIS A 454 8.31 -18.60 0.95
C HIS A 454 7.26 -19.72 1.09
N THR A 455 6.02 -19.45 0.69
CA THR A 455 4.95 -20.46 0.69
C THR A 455 5.23 -21.61 -0.28
N ASP A 456 5.79 -21.34 -1.46
CA ASP A 456 6.15 -22.35 -2.45
C ASP A 456 7.25 -23.28 -1.94
N LEU A 457 8.24 -22.73 -1.22
CA LEU A 457 9.35 -23.50 -0.63
C LEU A 457 8.94 -24.32 0.60
N PHE A 458 8.05 -23.81 1.46
CA PHE A 458 7.82 -24.37 2.80
C PHE A 458 6.35 -24.74 3.10
N GLY A 459 5.44 -24.47 2.18
CA GLY A 459 4.00 -24.77 2.31
C GLY A 459 3.22 -23.77 3.16
N THR A 460 1.90 -23.98 3.23
CA THR A 460 0.93 -23.11 3.92
C THR A 460 0.61 -23.51 5.36
N GLY A 461 1.11 -24.67 5.81
CA GLY A 461 0.81 -25.25 7.13
C GLY A 461 1.63 -24.70 8.30
N LEU A 462 2.45 -23.66 8.07
CA LEU A 462 3.32 -23.10 9.08
C LEU A 462 2.54 -22.31 10.14
N GLN A 463 2.98 -22.44 11.40
CA GLN A 463 2.34 -21.72 12.51
C GLN A 463 2.57 -20.21 12.38
N ARG A 464 1.48 -19.47 12.24
CA ARG A 464 1.52 -18.01 12.13
C ARG A 464 1.64 -17.36 13.51
N ARG A 465 2.72 -16.65 13.75
CA ARG A 465 2.96 -15.82 14.95
C ARG A 465 2.09 -14.55 14.93
N PRO A 466 1.71 -14.01 16.10
CA PRO A 466 1.03 -12.71 16.19
C PRO A 466 1.95 -11.57 15.71
N PHE A 467 1.36 -10.40 15.45
CA PHE A 467 2.16 -9.21 15.17
C PHE A 467 2.76 -8.69 16.48
N PRO A 468 4.07 -8.36 16.53
CA PRO A 468 4.77 -8.19 17.81
C PRO A 468 4.47 -6.86 18.50
N PHE A 469 3.86 -5.90 17.81
CA PHE A 469 3.63 -4.54 18.33
C PHE A 469 2.15 -4.22 18.56
N ASP A 470 1.29 -5.23 18.66
CA ASP A 470 -0.14 -5.05 18.89
C ASP A 470 -0.42 -4.26 20.19
N ASP A 471 0.35 -4.53 21.26
CA ASP A 471 0.18 -3.87 22.56
C ASP A 471 0.76 -2.45 22.61
N GLU A 472 1.73 -2.12 21.75
CA GLU A 472 2.34 -0.79 21.69
C GLU A 472 1.44 0.26 21.03
N LEU A 473 0.38 -0.18 20.32
CA LEU A 473 -0.57 0.75 19.70
C LEU A 473 -1.22 1.69 20.71
N GLU A 474 -1.38 1.27 21.97
CA GLU A 474 -1.91 2.13 23.04
C GLU A 474 -0.98 3.30 23.38
N GLU A 475 0.34 3.10 23.29
CA GLU A 475 1.33 4.14 23.55
C GLU A 475 1.34 5.18 22.43
N LEU A 476 1.16 4.70 21.19
CA LEU A 476 1.14 5.54 20.00
C LEU A 476 -0.20 6.25 19.78
N LEU A 477 -1.30 5.64 20.23
CA LEU A 477 -2.66 6.10 20.00
C LEU A 477 -3.49 6.00 21.29
N PRO A 478 -3.65 7.11 22.02
CA PRO A 478 -4.39 7.12 23.27
C PRO A 478 -5.83 6.58 23.17
N TRP A 479 -6.47 6.73 22.00
CA TRP A 479 -7.83 6.23 21.76
C TRP A 479 -7.90 4.70 21.57
N TRP A 480 -6.79 4.04 21.24
CA TRP A 480 -6.76 2.58 21.02
C TRP A 480 -7.11 1.81 22.29
N ARG A 481 -6.67 2.31 23.46
CA ARG A 481 -7.03 1.76 24.77
C ARG A 481 -8.54 1.75 24.99
N LEU A 482 -9.23 2.83 24.62
CA LEU A 482 -10.69 2.94 24.78
C LEU A 482 -11.42 1.88 23.95
N VAL A 483 -10.93 1.61 22.73
CA VAL A 483 -11.49 0.59 21.84
C VAL A 483 -11.25 -0.82 22.39
N ARG A 484 -10.05 -1.12 22.90
CA ARG A 484 -9.75 -2.41 23.54
C ARG A 484 -10.63 -2.66 24.77
N GLN A 485 -10.73 -1.68 25.66
CA GLN A 485 -11.58 -1.79 26.86
C GLN A 485 -13.06 -2.01 26.49
N ALA A 486 -13.56 -1.31 25.49
CA ALA A 486 -14.93 -1.49 25.02
C ALA A 486 -15.18 -2.89 24.43
N ARG A 487 -14.21 -3.44 23.68
CA ARG A 487 -14.27 -4.80 23.14
C ARG A 487 -14.26 -5.84 24.25
N ASP A 488 -13.34 -5.71 25.19
CA ASP A 488 -13.14 -6.69 26.26
C ASP A 488 -14.30 -6.67 27.28
N ALA A 489 -15.07 -5.57 27.37
CA ALA A 489 -16.30 -5.49 28.15
C ALA A 489 -17.55 -6.08 27.45
N GLN A 490 -17.44 -6.42 26.15
CA GLN A 490 -18.51 -7.04 25.36
C GLN A 490 -18.32 -8.56 25.16
N LEU A 491 -17.17 -9.10 25.60
CA LEU A 491 -16.86 -10.53 25.70
C LEU A 491 -17.06 -10.99 27.15
#